data_AF-A0A8I3MKY8-F1
#
_entry.id   AF-A0A8I3MKY8-F1
#
_cell.length_a   1.000
_cell.length_b   1.000
_cell.length_c   1.000
_cell.angle_alpha   90.00
_cell.angle_beta   90.00
_cell.angle_gamma   90.00
#
_symmetry.space_group_name_H-M   'P 1'
#
loop_
_entity.id
_entity.type
_entity.pdbx_description
1 polymer ?
#
loop_
_entity_poly.entity_id
_entity_poly.type
_entity_poly.pdbx_seq_one_letter_code
_entity_poly.pdbx_strand_id
1 'polypeptide(L)'
;METDCNPMELSSMSGFEEDAELNGFEEADMKDMKLEAEAVVNDVLFAVNNMFVSKNLRCADDVAYINVETRERNRYCLELTEAGLRVVGYAFDQVDDHLHTPYHETVYSLLDTLSPAYREAFGNALLQRLEALKRDG
;
A
#
# COMPACT_ATOMS: atom_id res chain seq x y z
N MET A 1 -10.50 23.57 39.62
CA MET A 1 -9.54 22.72 40.34
C MET A 1 -9.40 21.47 39.51
N GLU A 2 -8.24 21.35 38.88
CA GLU A 2 -7.82 20.18 38.11
C GLU A 2 -7.67 18.97 39.02
N THR A 3 -7.91 17.76 38.49
CA THR A 3 -7.05 16.61 38.79
C THR A 3 -7.24 15.50 37.76
N ASP A 4 -6.24 15.41 36.89
CA ASP A 4 -5.77 14.22 36.18
C ASP A 4 -5.43 13.12 37.20
N CYS A 5 -5.80 11.86 36.96
CA CYS A 5 -5.24 10.68 37.64
C CYS A 5 -5.71 9.38 36.93
N ASN A 6 -4.87 8.83 36.05
CA ASN A 6 -4.66 7.39 35.98
C ASN A 6 -3.38 7.10 36.77
N PRO A 7 -3.32 6.05 37.62
CA PRO A 7 -2.63 4.84 37.15
C PRO A 7 -3.05 3.52 37.83
N MET A 8 -2.58 2.42 37.21
CA MET A 8 -2.21 1.13 37.79
C MET A 8 -3.21 -0.04 37.66
N GLU A 9 -2.98 -0.84 36.62
CA GLU A 9 -2.80 -2.31 36.63
C GLU A 9 -3.13 -3.03 37.96
N LEU A 10 -3.97 -4.07 37.92
CA LEU A 10 -3.76 -5.34 38.65
C LEU A 10 -4.84 -6.38 38.29
N SER A 11 -4.37 -7.43 37.61
CA SER A 11 -4.76 -8.85 37.68
C SER A 11 -5.91 -9.27 38.60
N SER A 12 -6.87 -10.08 38.08
CA SER A 12 -7.17 -11.45 38.58
C SER A 12 -8.40 -12.08 37.92
N MET A 13 -8.22 -13.32 37.48
CA MET A 13 -9.20 -14.25 36.92
C MET A 13 -10.19 -14.73 38.00
N SER A 14 -11.51 -14.72 37.73
CA SER A 14 -12.52 -15.46 38.52
C SER A 14 -13.83 -15.65 37.75
N GLY A 15 -14.17 -16.89 37.41
CA GLY A 15 -15.54 -17.44 37.51
C GLY A 15 -16.55 -17.19 36.39
N PHE A 16 -16.54 -18.10 35.41
CA PHE A 16 -17.63 -18.62 34.56
C PHE A 16 -19.10 -18.29 34.91
N GLU A 17 -19.83 -17.69 33.95
CA GLU A 17 -21.24 -17.97 33.63
C GLU A 17 -21.43 -17.78 32.11
N GLU A 18 -21.83 -18.87 31.44
CA GLU A 18 -21.93 -19.07 30.00
C GLU A 18 -23.39 -18.88 29.59
N ASP A 19 -23.72 -17.79 28.87
CA ASP A 19 -24.79 -17.69 27.85
C ASP A 19 -24.84 -16.27 27.24
N ALA A 20 -24.08 -16.05 26.17
CA ALA A 20 -24.30 -14.95 25.21
C ALA A 20 -23.54 -15.27 23.91
N GLU A 21 -24.21 -16.03 23.06
CA GLU A 21 -24.22 -15.89 21.60
C GLU A 21 -22.88 -15.54 20.93
N LEU A 22 -22.23 -16.60 20.46
CA LEU A 22 -21.10 -16.61 19.55
C LEU A 22 -21.48 -15.94 18.21
N ASN A 23 -21.28 -14.63 18.07
CA ASN A 23 -20.77 -13.98 16.85
C ASN A 23 -20.51 -12.48 17.09
N GLY A 24 -19.24 -12.13 17.23
CA GLY A 24 -18.81 -10.72 17.33
C GLY A 24 -17.30 -10.55 17.10
N PHE A 25 -16.65 -11.49 16.42
CA PHE A 25 -15.37 -11.21 15.78
C PHE A 25 -15.65 -10.39 14.52
N GLU A 26 -16.12 -9.16 14.71
CA GLU A 26 -15.72 -8.10 13.80
C GLU A 26 -14.36 -7.62 14.32
N GLU A 27 -13.35 -8.49 14.21
CA GLU A 27 -12.06 -8.00 13.73
C GLU A 27 -12.40 -7.40 12.37
N ALA A 28 -12.86 -6.14 12.39
CA ALA A 28 -12.73 -5.28 11.23
C ALA A 28 -11.23 -5.32 10.96
N ASP A 29 -10.83 -6.21 10.05
CA ASP A 29 -9.64 -6.06 9.23
C ASP A 29 -9.84 -4.73 8.52
N MET A 30 -9.66 -3.65 9.29
CA MET A 30 -9.77 -2.28 8.84
C MET A 30 -8.52 -2.13 8.01
N LYS A 31 -8.68 -2.47 6.73
CA LYS A 31 -7.61 -2.56 5.76
C LYS A 31 -7.07 -1.15 5.59
N ASP A 32 -6.09 -0.80 6.43
CA ASP A 32 -5.49 0.52 6.42
C ASP A 32 -4.82 0.70 5.06
N MET A 33 -5.50 1.43 4.17
CA MET A 33 -5.03 1.59 2.79
C MET A 33 -3.66 2.23 2.72
N LYS A 34 -3.30 3.00 3.75
CA LYS A 34 -1.96 3.57 3.90
C LYS A 34 -0.93 2.47 4.16
N LEU A 35 -1.18 1.50 5.04
CA LEU A 35 -0.29 0.36 5.26
C LEU A 35 -0.11 -0.46 3.98
N GLU A 36 -1.20 -0.71 3.25
CA GLU A 36 -1.16 -1.38 1.94
C GLU A 36 -0.31 -0.59 0.94
N ALA A 37 -0.48 0.74 0.91
CA ALA A 37 0.32 1.62 0.08
C ALA A 37 1.81 1.57 0.44
N GLU A 38 2.17 1.53 1.73
CA GLU A 38 3.55 1.39 2.17
C GLU A 38 4.15 0.04 1.78
N ALA A 39 3.39 -1.04 1.89
CA ALA A 39 3.80 -2.38 1.45
C ALA A 39 4.03 -2.41 -0.08
N VAL A 40 3.10 -1.84 -0.85
CA VAL A 40 3.21 -1.70 -2.31
C VAL A 40 4.45 -0.90 -2.68
N VAL A 41 4.71 0.22 -2.02
CA VAL A 41 5.91 1.03 -2.24
C VAL A 41 7.15 0.18 -2.00
N ASN A 42 7.24 -0.51 -0.86
CA ASN A 42 8.42 -1.30 -0.50
C ASN A 42 8.70 -2.42 -1.50
N ASP A 43 7.66 -3.08 -2.00
CA ASP A 43 7.78 -4.21 -2.92
C ASP A 43 8.40 -3.80 -4.26
N VAL A 44 7.97 -2.66 -4.84
CA VAL A 44 8.38 -2.25 -6.19
C VAL A 44 9.38 -1.09 -6.22
N LEU A 45 9.79 -0.57 -5.05
CA LEU A 45 10.76 0.53 -4.94
C LEU A 45 12.05 0.27 -5.72
N PHE A 46 12.51 -0.99 -5.75
CA PHE A 46 13.76 -1.37 -6.41
C PHE A 46 13.73 -1.17 -7.95
N ALA A 47 12.55 -1.15 -8.55
CA ALA A 47 12.37 -1.10 -9.99
C ALA A 47 12.03 0.31 -10.52
N VAL A 48 11.85 1.28 -9.63
CA VAL A 48 11.56 2.69 -9.94
C VAL A 48 12.70 3.60 -9.44
N ASN A 49 12.67 4.89 -9.75
CA ASN A 49 13.68 5.83 -9.25
C ASN A 49 13.41 6.26 -7.82
N ASN A 50 12.14 6.56 -7.52
CA ASN A 50 11.70 6.92 -6.17
C ASN A 50 10.21 6.59 -6.02
N MET A 51 9.76 6.17 -4.84
CA MET A 51 8.34 5.91 -4.58
C MET A 51 8.04 6.09 -3.09
N PHE A 52 6.92 6.74 -2.78
CA PHE A 52 6.53 7.06 -1.42
C PHE A 52 5.04 7.38 -1.33
N VAL A 53 4.44 7.10 -0.18
CA VAL A 53 3.06 7.53 0.11
C VAL A 53 3.01 9.05 0.25
N SER A 54 2.03 9.68 -0.40
CA SER A 54 1.79 11.12 -0.31
C SER A 54 1.47 11.52 1.13
N LYS A 55 2.16 12.55 1.62
CA LYS A 55 1.88 13.15 2.94
C LYS A 55 0.99 14.39 2.84
N ASN A 56 0.84 14.91 1.63
CA ASN A 56 0.09 16.13 1.37
C ASN A 56 -1.38 15.83 1.07
N LEU A 57 -1.67 14.65 0.50
CA LEU A 57 -3.01 14.18 0.21
C LEU A 57 -3.59 13.41 1.40
N ARG A 58 -4.91 13.49 1.58
CA ARG A 58 -5.60 12.81 2.68
C ARG A 58 -5.59 11.31 2.42
N CYS A 59 -4.80 10.59 3.22
CA CYS A 59 -4.86 9.14 3.30
C CYS A 59 -5.91 8.80 4.38
N ALA A 60 -6.97 8.10 3.98
CA ALA A 60 -7.99 7.56 4.88
C ALA A 60 -7.94 6.03 4.82
N ASP A 61 -8.71 5.35 5.66
CA ASP A 61 -8.78 3.89 5.68
C ASP A 61 -9.22 3.29 4.32
N ASP A 62 -10.01 4.03 3.55
CA ASP A 62 -10.55 3.56 2.26
C ASP A 62 -9.69 3.98 1.04
N VAL A 63 -8.80 4.97 1.21
CA VAL A 63 -8.02 5.54 0.11
C VAL A 63 -6.65 6.02 0.54
N ALA A 64 -5.63 5.65 -0.23
CA ALA A 64 -4.28 6.15 -0.06
C ALA A 64 -3.73 6.68 -1.38
N TYR A 65 -2.82 7.64 -1.29
CA TYR A 65 -2.18 8.24 -2.47
C TYR A 65 -0.70 7.92 -2.48
N ILE A 66 -0.18 7.49 -3.62
CA ILE A 66 1.20 7.06 -3.78
C ILE A 66 1.85 7.88 -4.88
N ASN A 67 2.97 8.51 -4.55
CA ASN A 67 3.80 9.21 -5.51
C ASN A 67 4.89 8.28 -6.02
N VAL A 68 5.06 8.20 -7.34
CA VAL A 68 6.10 7.40 -7.98
C VAL A 68 6.87 8.22 -9.02
N GLU A 69 8.19 8.14 -8.97
CA GLU A 69 9.11 8.59 -10.01
C GLU A 69 9.73 7.36 -10.67
N THR A 70 9.40 7.17 -11.93
CA THR A 70 9.97 6.12 -12.77
C THR A 70 11.45 6.38 -13.05
N ARG A 71 12.17 5.36 -13.50
CA ARG A 71 13.59 5.49 -13.92
C ARG A 71 13.77 6.44 -15.09
N GLU A 72 12.70 6.65 -15.86
CA GLU A 72 12.62 7.59 -16.97
C GLU A 72 12.39 9.05 -16.52
N ARG A 73 12.42 9.32 -15.20
CA ARG A 73 12.14 10.62 -14.58
C ARG A 73 10.70 11.13 -14.76
N ASN A 74 9.79 10.26 -15.19
CA ASN A 74 8.37 10.58 -15.21
C ASN A 74 7.77 10.41 -13.81
N ARG A 75 6.97 11.39 -13.39
CA ARG A 75 6.34 11.43 -12.06
C ARG A 75 4.85 11.19 -12.20
N TYR A 76 4.30 10.40 -11.31
CA TYR A 76 2.88 10.10 -11.28
C TYR A 76 2.37 10.13 -9.84
N CYS A 77 1.13 10.56 -9.68
CA CYS A 77 0.36 10.37 -8.47
C CYS A 77 -0.66 9.28 -8.72
N LEU A 78 -0.64 8.26 -7.87
CA LEU A 78 -1.50 7.11 -7.91
C LEU A 78 -2.48 7.19 -6.75
N GLU A 79 -3.69 6.72 -7.00
CA GLU A 79 -4.68 6.48 -5.97
C GLU A 79 -4.83 4.97 -5.80
N LEU A 80 -4.75 4.51 -4.55
CA LEU A 80 -4.99 3.15 -4.13
C LEU A 80 -6.30 3.13 -3.34
N THR A 81 -7.22 2.27 -3.78
CA THR A 81 -8.53 2.01 -3.16
C THR A 81 -8.82 0.51 -3.18
N GLU A 82 -9.94 0.08 -2.62
CA GLU A 82 -10.40 -1.32 -2.75
C GLU A 82 -10.56 -1.79 -4.21
N ALA A 83 -10.83 -0.87 -5.14
CA ALA A 83 -10.93 -1.17 -6.57
C ALA A 83 -9.56 -1.42 -7.25
N GLY A 84 -8.45 -1.13 -6.56
CA GLY A 84 -7.09 -1.25 -7.06
C GLY A 84 -6.37 0.09 -7.16
N LEU A 85 -5.47 0.20 -8.15
CA LEU A 85 -4.62 1.37 -8.36
C LEU A 85 -4.95 2.08 -9.66
N ARG A 86 -5.01 3.41 -9.63
CA ARG A 86 -5.16 4.23 -10.84
C ARG A 86 -4.22 5.43 -10.82
N VAL A 87 -3.98 6.03 -11.98
CA VAL A 87 -3.26 7.31 -12.07
C VAL A 87 -4.25 8.45 -11.92
N VAL A 88 -3.99 9.33 -10.96
CA VAL A 88 -4.79 10.55 -10.73
C VAL A 88 -4.03 11.83 -11.06
N GLY A 89 -2.74 11.75 -11.34
CA GLY A 89 -1.95 12.91 -11.77
C GLY A 89 -0.59 12.57 -12.37
N TYR A 90 -0.03 13.53 -13.11
CA TYR A 90 1.29 13.44 -13.76
C TYR A 90 2.36 14.25 -13.02
N ALA A 91 2.08 14.59 -11.76
CA ALA A 91 3.00 15.25 -10.84
C ALA A 91 2.76 14.72 -9.43
N PHE A 92 3.74 14.90 -8.54
CA PHE A 92 3.58 14.51 -7.14
C PHE A 92 2.49 15.32 -6.46
N ASP A 93 1.70 14.64 -5.62
CA ASP A 93 0.64 15.24 -4.81
C ASP A 93 -0.40 16.01 -5.67
N GLN A 94 -0.51 15.65 -6.95
CA GLN A 94 -1.48 16.19 -7.90
C GLN A 94 -2.59 15.17 -8.11
N VAL A 95 -3.83 15.61 -7.90
CA VAL A 95 -5.05 14.85 -8.21
C VAL A 95 -5.84 15.70 -9.18
N ASP A 96 -6.09 15.16 -10.36
CA ASP A 96 -6.90 15.77 -11.41
C ASP A 96 -8.16 14.94 -11.61
N ASP A 97 -9.30 15.45 -11.13
CA ASP A 97 -10.59 14.78 -11.24
C ASP A 97 -11.06 14.56 -12.69
N HIS A 98 -10.49 15.27 -13.67
CA HIS A 98 -10.84 15.07 -15.08
C HIS A 98 -10.06 13.89 -15.69
N LEU A 99 -9.06 13.37 -14.98
CA LEU A 99 -8.24 12.27 -15.45
C LEU A 99 -8.92 10.92 -15.15
N HIS A 100 -9.70 10.46 -16.11
CA HIS A 100 -10.31 9.13 -16.06
C HIS A 100 -9.34 8.07 -16.61
N THR A 101 -8.37 7.66 -15.79
CA THR A 101 -7.57 6.45 -16.08
C THR A 101 -8.26 5.19 -15.57
N PRO A 102 -8.08 4.04 -16.22
CA PRO A 102 -8.61 2.78 -15.72
C PRO A 102 -7.97 2.37 -14.39
N TYR A 103 -8.73 1.68 -13.56
CA TYR A 103 -8.18 0.98 -12.40
C TYR A 103 -7.45 -0.28 -12.85
N HIS A 104 -6.30 -0.50 -12.23
CA HIS A 104 -5.48 -1.68 -12.39
C HIS A 104 -5.54 -2.50 -11.09
N GLU A 105 -5.65 -3.81 -11.24
CA GLU A 105 -5.75 -4.73 -10.10
C GLU A 105 -4.51 -4.68 -9.20
N THR A 106 -3.33 -4.50 -9.80
CA THR A 106 -2.06 -4.48 -9.06
C THR A 106 -1.12 -3.37 -9.53
N VAL A 107 -0.20 -2.98 -8.64
CA VAL A 107 0.87 -2.02 -8.97
C VAL A 107 1.76 -2.52 -10.12
N TYR A 108 1.92 -3.84 -10.27
CA TYR A 108 2.74 -4.43 -11.33
C TYR A 108 2.13 -4.15 -12.71
N SER A 109 0.83 -4.41 -12.87
CA SER A 109 0.11 -4.17 -14.13
C SER A 109 0.10 -2.68 -14.50
N LEU A 110 0.00 -1.82 -13.49
CA LEU A 110 0.06 -0.37 -13.68
C LEU A 110 1.47 0.07 -14.11
N LEU A 111 2.52 -0.32 -13.37
CA LEU A 111 3.90 0.07 -13.66
C LEU A 111 4.42 -0.53 -14.98
N ASP A 112 3.95 -1.71 -15.38
CA ASP A 112 4.23 -2.30 -16.69
C ASP A 112 3.77 -1.39 -17.84
N THR A 113 2.62 -0.73 -17.66
CA THR A 113 2.08 0.22 -18.65
C THR A 113 2.75 1.59 -18.56
N LEU A 114 3.10 2.05 -17.35
CA LEU A 114 3.64 3.40 -17.12
C LEU A 114 5.14 3.54 -17.37
N SER A 115 5.91 2.46 -17.23
CA SER A 115 7.37 2.51 -17.16
C SER A 115 7.99 1.32 -17.90
N PRO A 116 8.36 1.43 -19.19
CA PRO A 116 9.11 0.38 -19.87
C PRO A 116 10.38 -0.03 -19.12
N ALA A 117 11.05 0.91 -18.43
CA ALA A 117 12.22 0.60 -17.61
C ALA A 117 11.90 -0.29 -16.40
N TYR A 118 10.67 -0.23 -15.88
CA TYR A 118 10.20 -1.11 -14.81
C TYR A 118 10.09 -2.54 -15.32
N ARG A 119 9.49 -2.72 -16.49
CA ARG A 119 9.35 -4.03 -17.14
C ARG A 119 10.71 -4.68 -17.41
N GLU A 120 11.70 -3.90 -17.84
CA GLU A 120 13.07 -4.39 -18.02
C GLU A 120 13.72 -4.78 -16.68
N ALA A 121 13.59 -3.95 -15.63
CA ALA A 121 14.15 -4.24 -14.32
C ALA A 121 13.53 -5.49 -13.69
N PHE A 122 12.20 -5.63 -13.76
CA PHE A 122 11.48 -6.79 -13.27
C PHE A 122 11.84 -8.06 -14.05
N GLY A 123 11.90 -7.97 -15.37
CA GLY A 123 12.34 -9.07 -16.23
C GLY A 123 13.76 -9.53 -15.91
N ASN A 124 14.69 -8.59 -15.71
CA ASN A 124 16.06 -8.90 -15.30
C ASN A 124 16.12 -9.57 -13.93
N ALA A 125 15.35 -9.09 -12.94
CA ALA A 125 15.27 -9.70 -11.63
C ALA A 125 14.75 -11.15 -11.68
N LEU A 126 13.77 -11.42 -12.54
CA LEU A 126 13.24 -12.77 -12.77
C LEU A 126 14.28 -13.68 -13.44
N LEU A 127 14.97 -13.18 -14.47
CA LEU A 127 16.04 -13.92 -15.15
C LEU A 127 17.18 -14.29 -14.19
N GLN A 128 17.62 -13.35 -13.34
CA GLN A 128 18.65 -13.61 -12.35
C GLN A 128 18.26 -14.72 -11.37
N ARG A 129 16.99 -14.76 -10.92
CA ARG A 129 16.48 -15.84 -10.07
C ARG A 129 16.46 -17.18 -10.81
N LEU A 130 16.06 -17.18 -12.08
CA LEU A 130 16.05 -18.40 -12.91
C LEU A 130 17.46 -18.95 -13.13
N GLU A 131 18.44 -18.07 -13.37
CA GLU A 131 19.85 -18.45 -13.52
C GLU A 131 20.46 -18.98 -12.22
N ALA A 132 20.10 -18.40 -11.07
CA ALA A 132 20.54 -18.90 -9.76
C ALA A 132 20.07 -20.34 -9.53
N LEU A 133 18.82 -20.66 -9.87
CA LEU A 133 18.28 -22.01 -9.78
C LEU A 133 18.98 -23.00 -10.71
N LYS A 134 19.36 -22.56 -11.91
CA LYS A 134 20.08 -23.40 -12.89
C LYS A 134 21.53 -23.69 -12.48
N ARG A 135 22.12 -22.88 -11.61
CA ARG A 135 23.51 -23.05 -11.13
C ARG A 135 23.61 -23.96 -9.91
N ASP A 136 22.50 -24.13 -9.20
CA ASP A 136 22.39 -24.92 -7.96
C ASP A 136 21.87 -26.36 -8.20
N GLY A 137 21.63 -26.75 -9.46
CA GLY A 137 21.28 -28.11 -9.89
C GLY A 137 22.27 -28.66 -10.88
#